data_AF-A0A8S0FIP8-F1
#
_entry.id   AF-A0A8S0FIP8-F1
#
_cell.length_a   1.000
_cell.length_b   1.000
_cell.length_c   1.000
_cell.angle_alpha   90.00
_cell.angle_beta   90.00
_cell.angle_gamma   90.00
#
_symmetry.space_group_name_H-M   'P 1'
#
loop_
_entity.id
_entity.type
_entity.pdbx_description
1 polymer ?
#
loop_
_entity_poly.entity_id
_entity_poly.type
_entity_poly.pdbx_seq_one_letter_code
_entity_poly.pdbx_strand_id
1 'polypeptide(L)'
;MDVEHGPLPITMLMHGNVIPALAAAKVNLVNNELTQPLFIAAKNKSPVEATLRFAFGGSFSTTLDVAPAEYGKFSFGEGQFTFNGDDSSLSNLDIEGKVEDIVLQLSPMNKVTAKSFTIDSLARLEEKKFPVGESESKFNQINIINHGEDVAQIDAFV
;
A
#
# COMPACT_ATOMS: atom_id res chain seq x y z
N MET A 1 3.77 12.23 -15.29
CA MET A 1 3.80 12.78 -13.91
C MET A 1 3.12 14.12 -14.00
N ASP A 2 2.08 14.33 -13.21
CA ASP A 2 1.41 15.62 -13.12
C ASP A 2 1.77 16.25 -11.77
N VAL A 3 2.21 17.50 -11.77
CA VAL A 3 2.69 18.21 -10.59
C VAL A 3 1.92 19.51 -10.49
N GLU A 4 1.11 19.62 -9.45
CA GLU A 4 0.28 20.79 -9.18
C GLU A 4 0.86 21.59 -8.01
N HIS A 5 0.82 22.91 -8.12
CA HIS A 5 1.27 23.85 -7.11
C HIS A 5 0.21 24.93 -6.86
N GLY A 6 0.11 25.43 -5.63
CA GLY A 6 -0.88 26.43 -5.24
C GLY A 6 -1.45 26.10 -3.86
N PRO A 7 -2.10 27.05 -3.18
CA PRO A 7 -2.53 26.85 -1.79
C PRO A 7 -3.51 25.69 -1.62
N LEU A 8 -4.19 25.24 -2.69
CA LEU A 8 -5.11 24.11 -2.73
C LEU A 8 -4.99 23.40 -4.10
N PRO A 9 -4.16 22.35 -4.25
CA PRO A 9 -4.06 21.59 -5.49
C PRO A 9 -5.39 20.93 -5.88
N ILE A 10 -5.73 20.90 -7.16
CA ILE A 10 -7.00 20.38 -7.68
C ILE A 10 -7.08 18.86 -7.47
N THR A 11 -5.97 18.16 -7.66
CA THR A 11 -5.78 16.74 -7.31
C THR A 11 -6.16 16.44 -5.86
N MET A 12 -5.88 17.34 -4.93
CA MET A 12 -6.26 17.20 -3.51
C MET A 12 -7.76 17.45 -3.32
N LEU A 13 -8.34 18.46 -3.98
CA LEU A 13 -9.77 18.75 -3.94
C LEU A 13 -10.63 17.61 -4.49
N MET A 14 -10.20 16.95 -5.58
CA MET A 14 -10.90 15.80 -6.16
C MET A 14 -10.99 14.61 -5.20
N HIS A 15 -10.07 14.49 -4.25
CA HIS A 15 -10.07 13.46 -3.21
C HIS A 15 -10.63 13.97 -1.87
N GLY A 16 -11.31 15.13 -1.86
CA GLY A 16 -11.94 15.71 -0.67
C GLY A 16 -10.95 16.30 0.35
N ASN A 17 -9.68 16.48 -0.04
CA ASN A 17 -8.64 16.98 0.86
C ASN A 17 -8.45 18.50 0.67
N VAL A 18 -8.83 19.27 1.69
CA VAL A 18 -8.75 20.75 1.71
C VAL A 18 -7.52 21.29 2.45
N ILE A 19 -6.60 20.42 2.87
CA ILE A 19 -5.42 20.86 3.62
C ILE A 19 -4.42 21.50 2.64
N PRO A 20 -3.97 22.75 2.90
CA PRO A 20 -3.00 23.41 2.04
C PRO A 20 -1.74 22.58 1.83
N ALA A 21 -1.25 22.54 0.59
CA ALA A 21 -0.05 21.83 0.21
C ALA A 21 0.83 22.77 -0.62
N LEU A 22 2.14 22.64 -0.46
CA LEU A 22 3.12 23.31 -1.30
C LEU A 22 3.05 22.75 -2.73
N ALA A 23 3.03 21.42 -2.82
CA ALA A 23 2.94 20.68 -4.07
C ALA A 23 2.20 19.36 -3.84
N ALA A 24 1.52 18.91 -4.89
CA ALA A 24 0.97 17.57 -4.99
C ALA A 24 1.39 16.97 -6.34
N ALA A 25 1.67 15.67 -6.36
CA ALA A 25 1.99 14.98 -7.60
C ALA A 25 1.25 13.65 -7.67
N LYS A 26 0.76 13.34 -8.88
CA LYS A 26 0.15 12.06 -9.19
C LYS A 26 1.03 11.28 -10.15
N VAL A 27 1.43 10.08 -9.73
CA VAL A 27 2.35 9.23 -10.46
C VAL A 27 1.67 7.90 -10.75
N ASN A 28 1.69 7.53 -12.02
CA ASN A 28 1.18 6.25 -12.48
C ASN A 28 2.33 5.45 -13.09
N LEU A 29 2.31 4.13 -12.91
CA LEU A 29 3.24 3.26 -13.59
C LEU A 29 2.96 3.31 -15.10
N VAL A 30 4.01 3.31 -15.92
CA VAL A 30 3.88 3.26 -17.39
C VAL A 30 3.96 1.80 -17.83
N ASN A 31 3.05 1.37 -18.69
CA ASN A 31 3.08 0.02 -19.28
C ASN A 31 4.15 -0.05 -20.38
N ASN A 32 5.26 -0.73 -20.08
CA ASN A 32 6.38 -0.99 -20.98
C ASN A 32 6.87 -2.43 -20.79
N GLU A 33 7.91 -2.85 -21.52
CA GLU A 33 8.42 -4.23 -21.47
C GLU A 33 8.76 -4.73 -20.05
N LEU A 34 9.23 -3.84 -19.16
CA LEU A 34 9.61 -4.20 -17.79
C LEU A 34 8.41 -4.28 -16.83
N THR A 35 7.36 -3.48 -17.07
CA THR A 35 6.20 -3.35 -16.19
C THR A 35 4.97 -4.11 -16.69
N GLN A 36 4.97 -4.54 -17.95
CA GLN A 36 3.87 -5.26 -18.59
C GLN A 36 3.38 -6.46 -17.77
N PRO A 37 4.23 -7.27 -17.11
CA PRO A 37 3.75 -8.37 -16.26
C PRO A 37 2.84 -7.89 -15.12
N LEU A 38 3.09 -6.71 -14.54
CA LEU A 38 2.25 -6.14 -13.47
C LEU A 38 0.90 -5.68 -14.01
N PHE A 39 0.88 -5.08 -15.21
CA PHE A 39 -0.36 -4.72 -15.89
C PHE A 39 -1.19 -5.94 -16.23
N ILE A 40 -0.57 -7.01 -16.75
CA ILE A 40 -1.27 -8.27 -17.04
C ILE A 40 -1.89 -8.83 -15.76
N ALA A 41 -1.13 -8.87 -14.66
CA ALA A 41 -1.62 -9.32 -13.37
C ALA A 41 -2.81 -8.48 -12.87
N ALA A 42 -2.77 -7.16 -13.09
CA ALA A 42 -3.86 -6.23 -12.77
C ALA A 42 -4.95 -6.12 -13.87
N LYS A 43 -5.10 -7.15 -14.72
CA LYS A 43 -6.11 -7.20 -15.80
C LYS A 43 -6.06 -5.99 -16.75
N ASN A 44 -4.84 -5.58 -17.10
CA ASN A 44 -4.47 -4.44 -17.94
C ASN A 44 -4.92 -3.06 -17.39
N LYS A 45 -5.21 -2.95 -16.09
CA LYS A 45 -5.38 -1.67 -15.40
C LYS A 45 -4.06 -1.18 -14.81
N SER A 46 -4.00 0.08 -14.39
CA SER A 46 -2.86 0.60 -13.63
C SER A 46 -2.70 -0.23 -12.35
N PRO A 47 -1.57 -0.95 -12.15
CA PRO A 47 -1.41 -1.84 -11.01
C PRO A 47 -1.16 -1.07 -9.71
N VAL A 48 -0.60 0.13 -9.81
CA VAL A 48 -0.30 1.01 -8.68
C VAL A 48 -0.38 2.46 -9.12
N GLU A 49 -0.96 3.28 -8.25
CA GLU A 49 -1.02 4.72 -8.39
C GLU A 49 -0.47 5.35 -7.11
N ALA A 50 0.43 6.33 -7.25
CA ALA A 50 1.04 7.03 -6.13
C ALA A 50 0.62 8.51 -6.13
N THR A 51 0.10 8.96 -4.99
CA THR A 51 -0.22 10.36 -4.71
C THR A 51 0.78 10.90 -3.70
N LEU A 52 1.60 11.86 -4.10
CA LEU A 52 2.58 12.52 -3.25
C LEU A 52 2.06 13.90 -2.86
N ARG A 53 2.26 14.27 -1.60
CA ARG A 53 1.90 15.58 -1.05
C ARG A 53 3.05 16.14 -0.23
N PHE A 54 3.37 17.40 -0.44
CA PHE A 54 4.33 18.15 0.37
C PHE A 54 3.60 19.34 1.01
N ALA A 55 3.65 19.45 2.34
CA ALA A 55 3.04 20.55 3.07
C ALA A 55 4.02 21.72 3.26
N PHE A 56 3.50 22.92 3.52
CA PHE A 56 4.32 24.10 3.83
C PHE A 56 5.17 23.95 5.10
N GLY A 57 4.77 23.05 6.01
CA GLY A 57 5.51 22.74 7.25
C GLY A 57 6.71 21.79 7.05
N GLY A 58 7.01 21.38 5.82
CA GLY A 58 8.09 20.44 5.51
C GLY A 58 7.68 18.97 5.54
N SER A 59 6.53 18.65 6.15
CA SER A 59 5.99 17.30 6.15
C SER A 59 5.60 16.82 4.75
N PHE A 60 5.69 15.52 4.53
CA PHE A 60 5.26 14.87 3.29
C PHE A 60 4.38 13.66 3.58
N SER A 61 3.56 13.31 2.59
CA SER A 61 2.76 12.09 2.61
C SER A 61 2.75 11.48 1.22
N THR A 62 2.96 10.18 1.14
CA THR A 62 2.80 9.40 -0.08
C THR A 62 1.75 8.33 0.17
N THR A 63 0.69 8.31 -0.62
CA THR A 63 -0.28 7.22 -0.67
C THR A 63 -0.05 6.40 -1.92
N LEU A 64 0.08 5.08 -1.79
CA LEU A 64 0.07 4.13 -2.89
C LEU A 64 -1.23 3.34 -2.86
N ASP A 65 -2.04 3.50 -3.91
CA ASP A 65 -3.23 2.69 -4.16
C ASP A 65 -2.83 1.53 -5.06
N VAL A 66 -3.10 0.30 -4.61
CA VAL A 66 -2.73 -0.94 -5.29
C VAL A 66 -3.99 -1.60 -5.83
N ALA A 67 -4.02 -1.85 -7.13
CA ALA A 67 -5.14 -2.54 -7.77
C ALA A 67 -5.09 -4.05 -7.48
N PRO A 68 -6.25 -4.75 -7.49
CA PRO A 68 -6.28 -6.20 -7.38
C PRO A 68 -5.47 -6.85 -8.49
N ALA A 69 -4.67 -7.85 -8.15
CA ALA A 69 -3.82 -8.53 -9.11
C ALA A 69 -3.76 -10.04 -8.89
N GLU A 70 -3.53 -10.75 -9.98
CA GLU A 70 -3.37 -12.20 -10.02
C GLU A 70 -2.06 -12.57 -10.72
N TYR A 71 -1.20 -13.28 -10.01
CA TYR A 71 0.09 -13.74 -10.48
C TYR A 71 0.22 -15.26 -10.27
N GLY A 72 -0.11 -16.00 -11.32
CA GLY A 72 -0.06 -17.47 -11.31
C GLY A 72 -1.02 -18.05 -10.27
N LYS A 73 -0.47 -18.55 -9.16
CA LYS A 73 -1.23 -19.17 -8.06
C LYS A 73 -1.54 -18.19 -6.91
N PHE A 74 -1.02 -16.98 -6.98
CA PHE A 74 -1.18 -15.98 -5.93
C PHE A 74 -2.06 -14.84 -6.45
N SER A 75 -3.03 -14.40 -5.65
CA SER A 75 -3.79 -13.19 -5.93
C SER A 75 -4.07 -12.41 -4.65
N PHE A 76 -4.40 -11.15 -4.83
CA PHE A 76 -4.82 -10.27 -3.76
C PHE A 76 -5.84 -9.25 -4.28
N GLY A 77 -6.65 -8.72 -3.36
CA GLY A 77 -7.64 -7.68 -3.59
C GLY A 77 -7.03 -6.27 -3.66
N GLU A 78 -7.82 -5.27 -3.31
CA GLU A 78 -7.35 -3.88 -3.26
C GLU A 78 -6.40 -3.69 -2.07
N GLY A 79 -5.48 -2.74 -2.21
CA GLY A 79 -4.60 -2.34 -1.12
C GLY A 79 -4.31 -0.86 -1.12
N GLN A 80 -3.93 -0.34 0.04
CA GLN A 80 -3.47 1.03 0.21
C GLN A 80 -2.31 1.05 1.19
N PHE A 81 -1.28 1.83 0.87
CA PHE A 81 -0.14 2.08 1.73
C PHE A 81 0.10 3.58 1.85
N THR A 82 0.38 4.06 3.06
CA THR A 82 0.67 5.45 3.33
C THR A 82 2.04 5.57 4.00
N PHE A 83 2.83 6.53 3.54
CA PHE A 83 4.16 6.84 4.02
C PHE A 83 4.17 8.32 4.41
N ASN A 84 4.23 8.61 5.71
CA ASN A 84 4.18 9.96 6.26
C ASN A 84 5.51 10.32 6.91
N GLY A 85 6.03 11.50 6.58
CA GLY A 85 7.16 12.11 7.28
C GLY A 85 6.76 13.46 7.85
N ASP A 86 7.19 13.76 9.07
CA ASP A 86 6.86 15.02 9.75
C ASP A 86 7.81 16.18 9.41
N ASP A 87 8.97 15.86 8.83
CA ASP A 87 9.90 16.80 8.24
C ASP A 87 10.30 16.35 6.82
N SER A 88 11.13 17.14 6.14
CA SER A 88 11.64 16.82 4.81
C SER A 88 12.73 15.74 4.81
N SER A 89 13.01 15.15 5.98
CA SER A 89 13.98 14.08 6.17
C SER A 89 13.24 12.74 6.31
N LEU A 90 13.95 11.63 6.08
CA LEU A 90 13.45 10.28 6.39
C LEU A 90 13.71 9.92 7.87
N SER A 91 13.83 10.93 8.73
CA SER A 91 14.23 10.78 10.13
C SER A 91 13.08 10.27 10.99
N ASN A 92 11.86 10.71 10.72
CA ASN A 92 10.65 10.12 11.25
C ASN A 92 9.78 9.67 10.07
N LEU A 93 9.51 8.37 10.02
CA LEU A 93 8.71 7.77 8.95
C LEU A 93 7.67 6.87 9.57
N ASP A 94 6.42 7.21 9.30
CA ASP A 94 5.24 6.44 9.63
C ASP A 94 4.75 5.73 8.37
N ILE A 95 4.58 4.42 8.47
CA ILE A 95 4.14 3.55 7.37
C ILE A 95 2.95 2.77 7.85
N GLU A 96 1.82 2.97 7.19
CA GLU A 96 0.64 2.14 7.35
C GLU A 96 0.34 1.46 6.03
N GLY A 97 -0.14 0.22 6.07
CA GLY A 97 -0.47 -0.50 4.85
C GLY A 97 -1.50 -1.57 5.09
N LYS A 98 -2.32 -1.79 4.07
CA LYS A 98 -3.34 -2.83 4.07
C LYS A 98 -3.52 -3.41 2.68
N VAL A 99 -3.70 -4.72 2.60
CA VAL A 99 -4.11 -5.45 1.39
C VAL A 99 -5.21 -6.42 1.78
N GLU A 100 -6.25 -6.51 0.97
CA GLU A 100 -7.40 -7.39 1.20
C GLU A 100 -7.29 -8.68 0.37
N ASP A 101 -8.12 -9.68 0.72
CA ASP A 101 -8.45 -10.86 -0.09
C ASP A 101 -7.24 -11.59 -0.69
N ILE A 102 -6.29 -11.97 0.17
CA ILE A 102 -5.08 -12.67 -0.24
C ILE A 102 -5.40 -14.14 -0.44
N VAL A 103 -5.02 -14.69 -1.59
CA VAL A 103 -5.26 -16.08 -1.96
C VAL A 103 -3.98 -16.71 -2.51
N LEU A 104 -3.59 -17.85 -1.94
CA LEU A 104 -2.57 -18.73 -2.48
C LEU A 104 -3.21 -20.07 -2.86
N GLN A 105 -3.35 -20.32 -4.15
CA GLN A 105 -3.89 -21.56 -4.69
C GLN A 105 -2.80 -22.63 -4.86
N LEU A 106 -2.80 -23.63 -3.99
CA LEU A 106 -1.82 -24.73 -4.05
C LEU A 106 -2.19 -25.74 -5.15
N SER A 107 -3.48 -26.04 -5.29
CA SER A 107 -4.05 -26.90 -6.34
C SER A 107 -5.50 -26.46 -6.66
N PRO A 108 -6.17 -27.04 -7.68
CA PRO A 108 -7.59 -26.73 -7.95
C PRO A 108 -8.51 -26.90 -6.74
N MET A 109 -8.14 -27.77 -5.81
CA MET A 109 -8.93 -28.08 -4.63
C MET A 109 -8.33 -27.57 -3.31
N ASN A 110 -7.12 -27.00 -3.35
CA ASN A 110 -6.39 -26.56 -2.15
C ASN A 110 -6.01 -25.10 -2.27
N LYS A 111 -6.48 -24.28 -1.33
CA LYS A 111 -6.11 -22.86 -1.24
C LYS A 111 -5.89 -22.45 0.21
N VAL A 112 -4.99 -21.50 0.40
CA VAL A 112 -4.85 -20.74 1.64
C VAL A 112 -5.35 -19.34 1.34
N THR A 113 -6.21 -18.80 2.18
CA THR A 113 -6.68 -17.42 2.07
C THR A 113 -6.35 -16.65 3.33
N ALA A 114 -6.19 -15.34 3.22
CA ALA A 114 -6.23 -14.42 4.34
C ALA A 114 -7.17 -13.28 3.99
N LYS A 115 -8.02 -12.87 4.93
CA LYS A 115 -8.93 -11.75 4.70
C LYS A 115 -8.17 -10.47 4.43
N SER A 116 -7.13 -10.21 5.22
CA SER A 116 -6.26 -9.06 4.99
C SER A 116 -4.86 -9.26 5.51
N PHE A 117 -3.93 -8.50 4.95
CA PHE A 117 -2.63 -8.21 5.52
C PHE A 117 -2.58 -6.75 5.92
N THR A 118 -2.07 -6.45 7.11
CA THR A 118 -1.81 -5.07 7.56
C THR A 118 -0.37 -4.93 8.01
N ILE A 119 0.23 -3.76 7.76
CA ILE A 119 1.53 -3.37 8.28
C ILE A 119 1.40 -2.00 8.93
N ASP A 120 2.02 -1.86 10.10
CA ASP A 120 2.19 -0.59 10.80
C ASP A 120 3.67 -0.51 11.18
N SER A 121 4.34 0.58 10.82
CA SER A 121 5.74 0.75 11.13
C SER A 121 6.05 2.20 11.41
N LEU A 122 6.74 2.43 12.52
CA LEU A 122 7.21 3.73 12.96
C LEU A 122 8.73 3.69 13.04
N ALA A 123 9.41 4.52 12.25
CA ALA A 123 10.83 4.80 12.40
C ALA A 123 11.01 6.21 12.94
N ARG A 124 11.93 6.40 13.89
CA ARG A 124 12.27 7.68 14.52
C ARG A 124 13.77 7.82 14.72
N LEU A 125 14.26 9.05 14.66
CA LEU A 125 15.64 9.37 15.03
C LEU A 125 15.69 9.74 16.51
N GLU A 126 16.35 8.92 17.34
CA GLU A 126 16.55 9.25 18.75
C GLU A 126 17.66 10.30 18.94
N GLU A 127 17.73 10.90 20.15
CA GLU A 127 18.69 11.95 20.55
C GLU A 127 20.17 11.63 20.23
N LYS A 128 20.52 10.34 20.07
CA LYS A 128 21.86 9.87 19.71
C LYS A 128 22.11 9.71 18.19
N LYS A 129 21.19 10.18 17.33
CA LYS A 129 21.22 10.08 15.86
C LYS A 129 21.20 8.66 15.30
N PHE A 130 20.73 7.68 16.08
CA PHE A 130 20.48 6.33 15.58
C PHE A 130 19.01 6.21 15.20
N PRO A 131 18.68 5.69 14.01
CA PRO A 131 17.31 5.36 13.67
C PRO A 131 16.88 4.16 14.51
N VAL A 132 15.79 4.33 15.27
CA VAL A 132 15.08 3.25 15.96
C VAL A 132 13.72 3.09 15.29
N GLY A 133 13.19 1.87 15.28
CA GLY A 133 11.87 1.66 14.71
C GLY A 133 11.18 0.45 15.31
N GLU A 134 9.86 0.52 15.29
CA GLU A 134 8.95 -0.54 15.67
C GLU A 134 8.11 -0.87 14.44
N SER A 135 7.92 -2.16 14.18
CA SER A 135 7.12 -2.63 13.05
C SER A 135 6.25 -3.79 13.49
N GLU A 136 4.99 -3.74 13.12
CA GLU A 136 4.01 -4.80 13.31
C GLU A 136 3.43 -5.18 11.95
N SER A 137 3.26 -6.48 11.71
CA SER A 137 2.65 -6.99 10.50
C SER A 137 1.67 -8.08 10.89
N LYS A 138 0.46 -8.07 10.31
CA LYS A 138 -0.60 -9.01 10.68
C LYS A 138 -1.27 -9.60 9.46
N PHE A 139 -1.49 -10.91 9.49
CA PHE A 139 -2.46 -11.55 8.63
C PHE A 139 -3.73 -11.81 9.43
N ASN A 140 -4.85 -11.27 8.97
CA ASN A 140 -6.15 -11.44 9.60
C ASN A 140 -6.93 -12.56 8.92
N GLN A 141 -7.49 -13.46 9.74
CA GLN A 141 -8.38 -14.54 9.32
C GLN A 141 -7.81 -15.39 8.19
N ILE A 142 -6.77 -16.17 8.51
CA ILE A 142 -6.18 -17.13 7.58
C ILE A 142 -7.06 -18.38 7.55
N ASN A 143 -7.50 -18.81 6.37
CA ASN A 143 -8.24 -20.06 6.18
C ASN A 143 -7.45 -21.03 5.30
N ILE A 144 -7.42 -22.30 5.70
CA ILE A 144 -6.90 -23.40 4.88
C ILE A 144 -8.09 -24.17 4.35
N ILE A 145 -8.16 -24.30 3.04
CA ILE A 145 -9.30 -24.88 2.33
C ILE A 145 -8.82 -26.10 1.57
N ASN A 146 -9.43 -27.26 1.84
CA ASN A 146 -9.16 -28.53 1.19
C ASN A 146 -10.47 -29.09 0.63
N HIS A 147 -10.46 -29.49 -0.64
CA HIS A 147 -11.64 -29.99 -1.35
C HIS A 147 -12.87 -29.06 -1.29
N GLY A 148 -12.66 -27.76 -1.12
CA GLY A 148 -13.73 -26.77 -1.01
C GLY A 148 -14.30 -26.58 0.40
N GLU A 149 -13.79 -27.31 1.40
CA GLU A 149 -14.17 -27.16 2.80
C GLU A 149 -13.07 -26.45 3.60
N ASP A 150 -13.47 -25.56 4.51
CA ASP A 150 -12.57 -24.92 5.46
C ASP A 150 -12.10 -25.96 6.48
N VAL A 151 -10.82 -26.34 6.44
CA VAL A 151 -10.25 -27.36 7.34
C VAL A 151 -9.52 -26.75 8.53
N ALA A 152 -9.14 -25.48 8.45
CA ALA A 152 -8.58 -24.73 9.56
C ALA A 152 -8.78 -23.22 9.36
N GLN A 153 -9.01 -22.51 10.48
CA GLN A 153 -9.07 -21.05 10.55
C GLN A 153 -8.13 -20.56 11.65
N ILE A 154 -7.40 -19.49 11.37
CA ILE A 154 -6.52 -18.79 12.31
C ILE A 154 -6.93 -17.32 12.30
N ASP A 155 -7.45 -16.81 13.41
CA ASP A 155 -8.08 -15.47 13.43
C ASP A 155 -7.06 -14.33 13.26
N ALA A 156 -5.85 -14.46 13.79
CA ALA A 156 -4.78 -13.51 13.56
C ALA A 156 -3.40 -14.17 13.70
N PHE A 157 -2.46 -13.78 12.85
CA PHE A 157 -1.04 -14.07 12.96
C PHE A 157 -0.27 -12.74 12.98
N VAL A 158 0.54 -12.52 14.02
CA VAL A 158 1.37 -11.32 14.26
C VAL A 158 2.83 -11.71 14.16
#